data_AF-A0AAD7ER83-F1
#
_entry.id   AF-A0AAD7ER83-F1
#
_cell.length_a   1.000
_cell.length_b   1.000
_cell.length_c   1.000
_cell.angle_alpha   90.00
_cell.angle_beta   90.00
_cell.angle_gamma   90.00
#
_symmetry.space_group_name_H-M   'P 1'
#
loop_
_entity.id
_entity.type
_entity.pdbx_description
1 polymer ?
#
loop_
_entity_poly.entity_id
_entity_poly.type
_entity_poly.pdbx_seq_one_letter_code
_entity_poly.pdbx_strand_id
1 'polypeptide(L)' 'MLEALESVPLLFMCRFAVRSSRFADAYFCGLDGADAAWANKKYRGHRTLPPHYLDDLRKHRKEG' A
#
# COMPACT_ATOMS: atom_id res chain seq x y z
N MET A 1 -2.30 -1.22 29.14
CA MET A 1 -1.92 -1.77 27.81
C MET A 1 -3.10 -2.42 27.11
N LEU A 2 -3.92 -3.24 27.79
CA LEU A 2 -5.13 -3.84 27.21
C LEU A 2 -6.20 -2.80 26.86
N GLU A 3 -6.46 -1.84 27.75
CA GLU A 3 -7.48 -0.78 27.54
C GLU A 3 -7.26 0.02 26.24
N ALA A 4 -6.01 0.30 25.87
CA ALA A 4 -5.70 1.01 24.64
C ALA A 4 -6.05 0.19 23.39
N LEU A 5 -5.83 -1.13 23.41
CA LEU A 5 -6.24 -2.00 22.30
C LEU A 5 -7.75 -2.15 22.22
N GLU A 6 -8.43 -2.31 23.36
CA GLU A 6 -9.89 -2.44 23.44
C GLU A 6 -10.62 -1.18 22.98
N SER A 7 -10.00 0.00 23.16
CA SER A 7 -10.54 1.27 22.67
C SER A 7 -10.56 1.41 21.14
N VAL A 8 -9.86 0.55 20.40
CA VAL A 8 -9.81 0.58 18.93
C VAL A 8 -10.81 -0.43 18.36
N PRO A 9 -11.87 0.03 17.65
CA PRO A 9 -12.77 -0.90 16.98
C PRO A 9 -12.06 -1.85 16.02
N LEU A 10 -12.47 -3.11 16.00
CA LEU A 10 -11.91 -4.17 15.14
C LEU A 10 -11.86 -3.74 13.66
N LEU A 11 -12.86 -3.01 13.18
CA LEU A 11 -12.90 -2.49 11.82
C LEU A 11 -11.69 -1.62 11.48
N PHE A 12 -11.21 -0.79 12.42
CA PHE A 12 -10.02 0.03 12.18
C PHE A 12 -8.75 -0.80 12.13
N MET A 13 -8.62 -1.82 12.99
CA MET A 13 -7.49 -2.76 12.94
C MET A 13 -7.43 -3.48 11.60
N CYS A 14 -8.57 -3.98 11.10
CA CYS A 14 -8.64 -4.62 9.78
C CYS A 14 -8.30 -3.65 8.65
N ARG A 15 -8.82 -2.42 8.68
CA ARG A 15 -8.51 -1.39 7.67
C ARG A 15 -7.04 -1.01 7.68
N PHE A 16 -6.43 -0.89 8.86
CA PHE A 16 -5.01 -0.64 9.02
C PHE A 16 -4.19 -1.80 8.44
N ALA A 17 -4.47 -3.04 8.86
CA ALA A 17 -3.75 -4.22 8.38
C ALA A 17 -3.80 -4.35 6.85
N VAL A 18 -4.98 -4.17 6.24
CA VAL A 18 -5.16 -4.20 4.78
C VAL A 18 -4.41 -3.07 4.07
N ARG A 19 -4.35 -1.88 4.67
CA ARG A 19 -3.58 -0.77 4.08
C ARG A 19 -2.08 -1.03 4.18
N SER A 20 -1.62 -1.51 5.34
CA SER A 20 -0.22 -1.86 5.58
C SER A 20 0.26 -2.99 4.68
N SER A 21 -0.58 -4.00 4.42
CA SER A 21 -0.20 -5.12 3.54
C SER A 21 0.10 -4.68 2.10
N ARG A 22 -0.58 -3.64 1.60
CA ARG A 22 -0.33 -3.11 0.25
C ARG A 22 0.97 -2.32 0.15
N PHE A 23 1.34 -1.60 1.22
CA PHE A 23 2.66 -0.98 1.32
C PHE A 23 3.75 -2.04 1.44
N ALA A 24 3.53 -3.09 2.23
CA ALA A 24 4.47 -4.21 2.34
C ALA A 24 4.71 -4.88 0.98
N ASP A 25 3.65 -5.15 0.20
CA ASP A 25 3.75 -5.69 -1.15
C ASP A 25 4.58 -4.79 -2.08
N ALA A 26 4.34 -3.48 -2.06
CA ALA A 26 5.14 -2.52 -2.82
C ALA A 26 6.63 -2.54 -2.40
N TYR A 27 6.92 -2.63 -1.11
CA TYR A 27 8.30 -2.73 -0.63
C TYR A 27 8.96 -4.07 -1.00
N PHE A 28 8.22 -5.18 -0.96
CA PHE A 28 8.71 -6.48 -1.45
C PHE A 28 9.06 -6.43 -2.94
N CYS A 29 8.32 -5.63 -3.72
CA CYS A 29 8.60 -5.36 -5.12
C CYS A 29 9.74 -4.34 -5.37
N GLY A 30 10.38 -3.82 -4.31
CA GLY A 30 11.53 -2.91 -4.40
C GLY A 30 11.18 -1.45 -4.67
N LEU A 31 9.91 -1.04 -4.47
CA LEU A 31 9.52 0.36 -4.60
C LEU A 31 10.00 1.16 -3.38
N ASP A 32 10.36 2.43 -3.60
CA ASP A 32 10.62 3.37 -2.50
C ASP A 32 9.32 3.96 -1.92
N GLY A 33 9.43 4.83 -0.92
CA GLY A 33 8.26 5.41 -0.25
C GLY A 33 7.35 6.24 -1.17
N ALA A 34 7.94 6.96 -2.13
CA ALA A 34 7.18 7.81 -3.06
C ALA A 34 6.44 6.94 -4.08
N ASP A 35 7.15 5.98 -4.67
CA ASP A 35 6.60 5.04 -5.65
C ASP A 35 5.56 4.12 -5.01
N ALA A 36 5.79 3.64 -3.79
CA ALA A 36 4.82 2.84 -3.05
C ALA A 36 3.54 3.62 -2.73
N ALA A 37 3.66 4.90 -2.38
CA ALA A 37 2.50 5.77 -2.16
C ALA A 37 1.72 6.00 -3.46
N TRP A 38 2.41 6.23 -4.57
CA TRP A 38 1.80 6.35 -5.90
C TRP A 38 1.10 5.06 -6.32
N ALA A 39 1.75 3.90 -6.18
CA ALA A 39 1.20 2.62 -6.59
C ALA A 39 -0.04 2.27 -5.77
N ASN A 40 -0.03 2.55 -4.47
CA ASN A 40 -1.20 2.40 -3.59
C ASN A 40 -2.37 3.33 -3.95
N LYS A 41 -2.08 4.50 -4.52
CA LYS A 41 -3.10 5.42 -5.03
C LYS A 41 -3.67 4.94 -6.36
N LYS A 42 -2.82 4.50 -7.29
CA LYS A 42 -3.21 4.02 -8.62
C LYS A 42 -3.99 2.70 -8.56
N TYR A 43 -3.52 1.74 -7.77
CA TYR A 43 -4.10 0.39 -7.68
C TYR A 43 -4.93 0.18 -6.43
N ARG A 44 -5.70 1.19 -5.98
CA ARG A 44 -6.47 1.15 -4.72
C ARG A 44 -7.45 -0.04 -4.62
N GLY A 45 -7.89 -0.60 -5.74
CA GLY A 45 -8.74 -1.80 -5.81
C GLY A 45 -7.98 -3.12 -5.69
N HIS A 46 -6.69 -3.14 -6.02
CA HIS A 46 -5.86 -4.33 -5.95
C HIS A 46 -5.31 -4.53 -4.54
N ARG A 47 -5.17 -5.79 -4.13
CA ARG A 47 -4.51 -6.17 -2.86
C ARG A 47 -3.00 -6.34 -3.01
N THR A 48 -2.54 -6.56 -4.24
CA THR A 48 -1.15 -6.70 -4.65
C THR A 48 -0.93 -5.90 -5.92
N LEU A 49 0.33 -5.57 -6.22
CA LEU A 49 0.68 -4.91 -7.47
C LEU A 49 0.34 -5.81 -8.65
N PRO A 50 -0.37 -5.29 -9.66
CA PRO A 50 -0.68 -6.07 -10.85
C PRO A 50 0.59 -6.29 -11.67
N PRO A 51 0.69 -7.37 -12.48
CA PRO A 51 1.93 -7.73 -13.19
C PRO A 51 2.52 -6.63 -14.09
N HIS A 52 1.69 -5.72 -14.60
CA HIS A 52 2.09 -4.61 -15.48
C HIS A 52 2.50 -3.33 -14.71
N TYR A 53 2.61 -3.37 -13.38
CA TYR A 53 2.89 -2.17 -12.58
C TYR A 53 4.22 -1.50 -12.96
N LEU A 54 5.20 -2.26 -13.44
CA LEU A 54 6.53 -1.74 -13.82
C LEU A 54 6.46 -0.78 -14.99
N ASP A 55 5.61 -1.05 -16.00
CA ASP A 55 5.47 -0.17 -17.15
C ASP A 55 4.78 1.14 -16.78
N ASP A 56 3.78 1.03 -15.91
CA ASP A 56 3.10 2.18 -15.32
C ASP A 56 4.04 3.01 -14.43
N LEU A 57 4.90 2.36 -13.65
CA LEU A 57 5.88 3.01 -12.79
C LEU A 57 6.94 3.76 -13.61
N ARG A 58 7.42 3.15 -14.70
CA ARG A 58 8.36 3.79 -15.64
C ARG A 58 7.77 5.06 -16.27
N LYS A 59 6.47 5.09 -16.54
CA LYS A 59 5.79 6.30 -17.03
C LYS A 59 5.72 7.35 -15.93
N HIS A 60 5.31 6.97 -14.72
CA HIS A 60 5.22 7.89 -13.59
C HIS A 60 6.55 8.59 -13.29
N ARG A 61 7.66 7.86 -13.23
CA ARG A 61 9.00 8.43 -12.97
C ARG A 61 9.52 9.37 -14.06
N LYS A 62 8.95 9.34 -15.28
CA LYS A 62 9.34 10.24 -16.38
C LYS A 62 8.55 11.55 -16.38
N GLU A 63 7.41 11.59 -15.69
CA GLU A 63 6.48 12.71 -15.65
C GLU A 63 6.70 13.62 -14.43
N GLY A 64 7.46 13.18 -13.42
CA GLY A 64 7.83 13.95 -12.23
C GLY A 64 9.27 14.40 -12.27
#